data_AF-A0A9W6TVQ3-F1
#
_entry.id   AF-A0A9W6TVQ3-F1
#
_cell.length_a   1.000
_cell.length_b   1.000
_cell.length_c   1.000
_cell.angle_alpha   90.00
_cell.angle_beta   90.00
_cell.angle_gamma   90.00
#
_symmetry.space_group_name_H-M   'P 1'
#
loop_
_entity.id
_entity.type
_entity.pdbx_description
1 polymer ?
#
loop_
_entity_poly.entity_id
_entity_poly.type
_entity_poly.pdbx_seq_one_letter_code
_entity_poly.pdbx_strand_id
1 'polypeptide(L)'
;MARGQKRQAATARQQIGRPSGRRTRQTTAAVMKAGGGASVAFSDLVTLVHSHLAPLLLPQDANSLLLSCSRSLEQETRDAIATKALLSYFEKDSVHFGLKCVGDWHQLLPQSTQRATAGCTCNWDAIAGIWVVPSELPLPKIFDARAYLLEAMCLLYKGIYHHCFKVLLMFSGLGYFTPATMQPIVFSLAEGLEKERGVDSNLAGDTIPINTEDTKELARLLDIVEPGFDVEFFSSRNARRSPAYILEAHWRGTTVDLESGSTNCELCKHYKKSQLFHHDRGPPRAHSCRHLRAHCSAVYQPLKKFMLQHLKHVRYIQPPRGWNYEHNRERGLLRLIAGFTSAGVLCGVYVTDIGISQEMISSRLAPGHDGQ
;
A
#
# COMPACT_ATOMS: atom_id res chain seq x y z
N MET A 1 14.73 -36.64 -51.86
CA MET A 1 13.64 -36.14 -50.99
C MET A 1 14.26 -35.78 -49.64
N ALA A 2 13.97 -34.69 -48.94
CA ALA A 2 13.39 -33.39 -49.24
C ALA A 2 13.59 -32.53 -47.97
N ARG A 3 14.19 -31.33 -48.14
CA ARG A 3 14.01 -30.08 -47.36
C ARG A 3 14.14 -30.18 -45.83
N GLY A 4 15.12 -29.58 -45.13
CA GLY A 4 15.70 -28.26 -45.33
C GLY A 4 14.93 -27.22 -44.52
N GLN A 5 15.58 -26.66 -43.49
CA GLN A 5 15.61 -25.21 -43.17
C GLN A 5 16.37 -24.97 -41.86
N LYS A 6 17.65 -24.59 -41.99
CA LYS A 6 18.36 -23.79 -41.00
C LYS A 6 17.70 -22.41 -40.97
N ARG A 7 17.04 -22.05 -39.88
CA ARG A 7 16.64 -20.66 -39.65
C ARG A 7 17.82 -19.90 -39.06
N GLN A 8 18.40 -19.06 -39.91
CA GLN A 8 19.36 -18.03 -39.57
C GLN A 8 18.67 -17.00 -38.66
N ALA A 9 19.34 -16.66 -37.56
CA ALA A 9 18.99 -15.51 -36.74
C ALA A 9 19.24 -14.23 -37.55
N ALA A 10 18.18 -13.48 -37.82
CA ALA A 10 18.25 -12.17 -38.43
C ALA A 10 18.96 -11.20 -37.48
N THR A 11 20.13 -10.72 -37.88
CA THR A 11 20.81 -9.58 -37.27
C THR A 11 20.04 -8.33 -37.67
N ALA A 12 19.23 -7.79 -36.76
CA ALA A 12 18.62 -6.49 -36.91
C ALA A 12 19.72 -5.41 -36.83
N ARG A 13 20.15 -4.91 -38.00
CA ARG A 13 20.94 -3.70 -38.11
C ARG A 13 20.12 -2.53 -37.54
N GLN A 14 20.49 -2.05 -36.35
CA GLN A 14 20.08 -0.74 -35.86
C GLN A 14 20.68 0.32 -36.80
N GLN A 15 19.83 0.88 -37.65
CA GLN A 15 20.09 2.18 -38.26
C GLN A 15 19.94 3.23 -37.16
N ILE A 16 21.08 3.74 -36.68
CA ILE A 16 21.14 4.91 -35.82
C ILE A 16 20.79 6.11 -36.71
N GLY A 17 19.48 6.38 -36.79
CA GLY A 17 18.94 7.64 -37.29
C GLY A 17 19.32 8.75 -36.32
N ARG A 18 20.00 9.78 -36.83
CA ARG A 18 20.36 11.01 -36.13
C ARG A 18 19.14 11.60 -35.39
N PRO A 19 19.28 12.02 -34.12
CA PRO A 19 18.21 12.75 -33.44
C PRO A 19 18.05 14.13 -34.08
N SER A 20 16.87 14.41 -34.62
CA SER A 20 16.50 15.72 -35.13
C SER A 20 16.34 16.71 -33.98
N GLY A 21 17.42 17.40 -33.63
CA GLY A 21 17.46 18.50 -32.65
C GLY A 21 16.74 19.79 -33.11
N ARG A 22 15.58 19.66 -33.76
CA ARG A 22 14.85 20.79 -34.36
C ARG A 22 13.61 21.24 -33.60
N ARG A 23 13.04 20.42 -32.71
CA ARG A 23 11.86 20.78 -31.89
C ARG A 23 12.20 21.55 -30.61
N THR A 24 13.33 21.25 -29.96
CA THR A 24 13.79 21.94 -28.73
C THR A 24 14.29 23.36 -28.96
N ARG A 25 14.65 23.72 -30.21
CA ARG A 25 15.07 25.08 -30.57
C ARG A 25 13.92 26.03 -30.89
N GLN A 26 12.72 25.52 -31.13
CA GLN A 26 11.56 26.38 -31.44
C GLN A 26 10.82 26.85 -30.19
N THR A 27 10.84 26.09 -29.10
CA THR A 27 10.29 26.52 -27.80
C THR A 27 11.18 27.52 -27.09
N THR A 28 12.51 27.44 -27.25
CA THR A 28 13.45 28.43 -26.67
C THR A 28 13.44 29.78 -27.38
N ALA A 29 13.10 29.82 -28.69
CA ALA A 29 13.00 31.07 -29.44
C ALA A 29 11.68 31.83 -29.24
N ALA A 30 10.62 31.15 -28.80
CA ALA A 30 9.31 31.78 -28.56
C ALA A 30 9.30 32.66 -27.29
N VAL A 31 10.15 32.37 -26.31
CA VAL A 31 10.21 33.12 -25.04
C VAL A 31 10.95 34.46 -25.19
N MET A 32 11.85 34.61 -26.17
CA MET A 32 12.62 35.85 -26.35
C MET A 32 11.96 36.86 -27.32
N LYS A 33 10.80 36.53 -27.90
CA LYS A 33 10.08 37.40 -28.84
C LYS A 33 8.74 37.94 -28.32
N ALA A 34 8.54 37.92 -27.00
CA ALA A 34 7.49 38.68 -26.34
C ALA A 34 8.13 39.83 -25.56
N GLY A 35 8.19 41.01 -26.16
CA GLY A 35 8.62 42.27 -25.54
C GLY A 35 7.60 42.79 -24.53
N GLY A 36 7.32 42.00 -23.51
CA GLY A 36 6.50 42.33 -22.34
C GLY A 36 6.76 41.26 -21.30
N GLY A 37 7.22 41.64 -20.11
CA GLY A 37 7.68 40.73 -19.06
C GLY A 37 6.62 39.72 -18.62
N ALA A 38 6.48 38.62 -19.35
CA ALA A 38 5.66 37.50 -18.96
C ALA A 38 6.38 36.79 -17.81
N SER A 39 5.86 36.96 -16.59
CA SER A 39 6.26 36.15 -15.45
C SER A 39 6.13 34.69 -15.82
N VAL A 40 7.23 33.94 -15.88
CA VAL A 40 7.20 32.50 -16.11
C VAL A 40 6.42 31.87 -14.96
N ALA A 41 5.33 31.16 -15.25
CA ALA A 41 4.57 30.50 -14.21
C ALA A 41 5.43 29.39 -13.59
N PHE A 42 5.32 29.18 -12.28
CA PHE A 42 6.07 28.13 -11.60
C PHE A 42 5.78 26.74 -12.20
N SER A 43 4.55 26.48 -12.64
CA SER A 43 4.17 25.26 -13.35
C SER A 43 4.96 25.06 -14.66
N ASP A 44 5.23 26.12 -15.41
CA ASP A 44 5.97 26.04 -16.67
C ASP A 44 7.43 25.66 -16.41
N LEU A 45 8.02 26.20 -15.35
CA LEU A 45 9.35 25.81 -14.89
C LEU A 45 9.36 24.34 -14.48
N VAL A 46 8.41 23.91 -13.65
CA VAL A 46 8.32 22.51 -13.21
C VAL A 46 8.18 21.58 -14.41
N THR A 47 7.30 21.85 -15.36
CA THR A 47 7.17 21.07 -16.60
C THR A 47 8.50 20.97 -17.36
N LEU A 48 9.24 22.07 -17.48
CA LEU A 48 10.53 22.10 -18.16
C LEU A 48 11.63 21.29 -17.43
N VAL A 49 11.67 21.33 -16.10
CA VAL A 49 12.79 20.79 -15.31
C VAL A 49 12.45 19.56 -14.48
N HIS A 50 11.24 19.00 -14.57
CA HIS A 50 10.78 17.90 -13.70
C HIS A 50 11.73 16.69 -13.69
N SER A 51 12.36 16.36 -14.82
CA SER A 51 13.32 15.25 -14.93
C SER A 51 14.58 15.43 -14.08
N HIS A 52 14.98 16.68 -13.84
CA HIS A 52 16.12 17.04 -12.98
C HIS A 52 15.68 17.35 -11.55
N LEU A 53 14.47 17.87 -11.37
CA LEU A 53 13.91 18.22 -10.07
C LEU A 53 13.47 16.98 -9.29
N ALA A 54 12.69 16.09 -9.92
CA ALA A 54 12.03 14.98 -9.23
C ALA A 54 13.00 14.03 -8.50
N PRO A 55 14.19 13.69 -9.03
CA PRO A 55 15.17 12.86 -8.31
C PRO A 55 15.74 13.50 -7.04
N LEU A 56 15.60 14.83 -6.86
CA LEU A 56 16.11 15.57 -5.71
C LEU A 56 15.06 15.75 -4.60
N LEU A 57 13.79 15.41 -4.88
CA LEU A 57 12.69 15.60 -3.95
C LEU A 57 12.53 14.37 -3.07
N LEU A 58 12.36 14.58 -1.76
CA LEU A 58 11.83 13.53 -0.90
C LEU A 58 10.37 13.24 -1.29
N PRO A 59 9.85 12.01 -1.03
CA PRO A 59 8.47 11.68 -1.40
C PRO A 59 7.42 12.66 -0.87
N GLN A 60 7.61 13.19 0.35
CA GLN A 60 6.72 14.19 0.95
C GLN A 60 6.77 15.54 0.23
N ASP A 61 7.95 15.95 -0.25
CA ASP A 61 8.13 17.20 -0.99
C ASP A 61 7.56 17.07 -2.40
N ALA A 62 7.76 15.92 -3.05
CA ALA A 62 7.14 15.61 -4.33
C ALA A 62 5.61 15.61 -4.23
N ASN A 63 5.05 15.00 -3.16
CA ASN A 63 3.61 15.05 -2.92
C ASN A 63 3.11 16.50 -2.72
N SER A 64 3.83 17.30 -1.93
CA SER A 64 3.48 18.70 -1.67
C SER A 64 3.53 19.55 -2.95
N LEU A 65 4.52 19.31 -3.81
CA LEU A 65 4.65 19.94 -5.12
C LEU A 65 3.46 19.58 -6.02
N LEU A 66 3.11 18.29 -6.11
CA LEU A 66 2.00 17.81 -6.92
C LEU A 66 0.65 18.36 -6.45
N LEU A 67 0.42 18.46 -5.15
CA LEU A 67 -0.78 19.09 -4.60
C LEU A 67 -0.84 20.58 -4.96
N SER A 68 0.28 21.29 -4.83
CA SER A 68 0.40 22.73 -5.11
C SER A 68 0.21 23.06 -6.60
N CYS A 69 0.63 22.17 -7.49
CA CYS A 69 0.58 22.37 -8.94
C CYS A 69 -0.45 21.46 -9.63
N SER A 70 -1.37 20.84 -8.87
CA SER A 70 -2.28 19.78 -9.35
C SER A 70 -3.05 20.16 -10.61
N ARG A 71 -3.54 21.40 -10.69
CA ARG A 71 -4.32 21.91 -11.84
C ARG A 71 -3.48 22.52 -12.96
N SER A 72 -2.20 22.76 -12.72
CA SER A 72 -1.33 23.53 -13.61
C SER A 72 -0.32 22.67 -14.37
N LEU A 73 -0.09 21.45 -13.92
CA LEU A 73 0.77 20.49 -14.62
C LEU A 73 -0.06 19.60 -15.56
N GLU A 74 0.58 19.10 -16.60
CA GLU A 74 0.03 18.02 -17.41
C GLU A 74 0.17 16.69 -16.68
N GLN A 75 -0.72 15.74 -16.96
CA GLN A 75 -0.74 14.42 -16.32
C GLN A 75 0.58 13.67 -16.49
N GLU A 76 1.20 13.74 -17.68
CA GLU A 76 2.51 13.11 -17.92
C GLU A 76 3.60 13.65 -16.99
N THR A 77 3.59 14.96 -16.73
CA THR A 77 4.54 15.59 -15.79
C THR A 77 4.25 15.16 -14.36
N ARG A 78 2.97 15.11 -13.96
CA ARG A 78 2.57 14.63 -12.63
C ARG A 78 2.98 13.18 -12.41
N ASP A 79 2.71 12.32 -13.38
CA ASP A 79 3.08 10.91 -13.36
C ASP A 79 4.59 10.73 -13.27
N ALA A 80 5.38 11.48 -14.03
CA ALA A 80 6.84 11.42 -13.99
C ALA A 80 7.39 11.76 -12.60
N ILE A 81 6.89 12.85 -11.99
CA ILE A 81 7.29 13.27 -10.63
C ILE A 81 6.86 12.20 -9.60
N ALA A 82 5.61 11.74 -9.66
CA ALA A 82 5.08 10.74 -8.74
C ALA A 82 5.84 9.40 -8.83
N THR A 83 6.17 8.97 -10.06
CA THR A 83 6.93 7.74 -10.30
C THR A 83 8.32 7.81 -9.68
N LYS A 84 9.02 8.94 -9.83
CA LYS A 84 10.34 9.11 -9.20
C LYS A 84 10.26 9.05 -7.68
N ALA A 85 9.27 9.68 -7.07
CA ALA A 85 9.05 9.62 -5.63
C ALA A 85 8.68 8.20 -5.15
N LEU A 86 7.87 7.46 -5.90
CA LEU A 86 7.52 6.07 -5.59
C LEU A 86 8.72 5.13 -5.71
N LEU A 87 9.60 5.35 -6.69
CA LEU A 87 10.86 4.62 -6.83
C LEU A 87 11.78 4.80 -5.61
N SER A 88 11.75 5.95 -4.93
CA SER A 88 12.51 6.12 -3.68
C SER A 88 12.06 5.15 -2.58
N TYR A 89 10.77 4.80 -2.51
CA TYR A 89 10.29 3.75 -1.59
C TYR A 89 10.69 2.35 -2.04
N PHE A 90 10.73 2.10 -3.36
CA PHE A 90 11.27 0.86 -3.90
C PHE A 90 12.73 0.67 -3.47
N GLU A 91 13.57 1.70 -3.64
CA GLU A 91 15.00 1.64 -3.30
C GLU A 91 15.25 1.49 -1.81
N LYS A 92 14.51 2.26 -0.98
CA LYS A 92 14.72 2.30 0.47
C LYS A 92 14.14 1.09 1.19
N ASP A 93 12.92 0.71 0.82
CA ASP A 93 12.09 -0.23 1.57
C ASP A 93 11.78 -1.50 0.76
N SER A 94 12.42 -1.69 -0.39
CA SER A 94 12.22 -2.85 -1.29
C SER A 94 10.75 -3.09 -1.63
N VAL A 95 9.99 -2.01 -1.73
CA VAL A 95 8.57 -2.05 -2.07
C VAL A 95 8.43 -2.44 -3.53
N HIS A 96 7.66 -3.48 -3.83
CA HIS A 96 7.32 -3.84 -5.20
C HIS A 96 5.90 -3.34 -5.51
N PHE A 97 5.76 -2.59 -6.61
CA PHE A 97 4.49 -2.07 -7.09
C PHE A 97 4.06 -2.76 -8.39
N GLY A 98 2.91 -3.46 -8.39
CA GLY A 98 2.20 -3.91 -9.59
C GLY A 98 2.79 -5.09 -10.38
N LEU A 99 3.87 -5.71 -9.92
CA LEU A 99 4.50 -6.93 -10.47
C LEU A 99 3.80 -8.26 -10.10
N LYS A 100 2.82 -8.24 -9.20
CA LYS A 100 2.04 -9.37 -8.65
C LYS A 100 2.87 -10.58 -8.19
N CYS A 101 4.13 -10.34 -7.80
CA CYS A 101 5.00 -11.34 -7.18
C CYS A 101 4.75 -11.45 -5.68
N VAL A 102 5.26 -12.49 -5.01
CA VAL A 102 5.12 -12.73 -3.55
C VAL A 102 5.54 -11.54 -2.67
N GLY A 103 6.46 -10.68 -3.13
CA GLY A 103 6.85 -9.43 -2.46
C GLY A 103 6.14 -8.17 -2.95
N ASP A 104 5.27 -8.29 -3.95
CA ASP A 104 4.55 -7.22 -4.64
C ASP A 104 3.06 -7.18 -4.32
N TRP A 105 2.57 -8.09 -3.48
CA TRP A 105 1.16 -8.13 -3.10
C TRP A 105 0.79 -6.99 -2.19
N HIS A 106 0.83 -5.77 -2.71
CA HIS A 106 0.41 -4.54 -2.05
C HIS A 106 1.09 -4.28 -0.71
N GLN A 107 2.04 -5.12 -0.30
CA GLN A 107 2.68 -5.16 1.02
C GLN A 107 4.02 -4.47 0.92
N LEU A 108 4.18 -3.34 1.62
CA LEU A 108 5.46 -2.66 1.70
C LEU A 108 6.31 -3.46 2.70
N LEU A 109 7.09 -4.44 2.25
CA LEU A 109 7.94 -5.26 3.13
C LEU A 109 9.40 -4.86 3.00
N PRO A 110 9.98 -4.15 3.99
CA PRO A 110 11.41 -3.87 4.02
C PRO A 110 12.22 -5.16 3.93
N GLN A 111 13.32 -5.12 3.15
CA GLN A 111 14.24 -6.25 3.00
C GLN A 111 14.74 -6.79 4.35
N SER A 112 14.89 -5.92 5.35
CA SER A 112 15.28 -6.29 6.71
C SER A 112 14.29 -7.24 7.41
N THR A 113 13.03 -7.23 7.00
CA THR A 113 11.95 -8.10 7.47
C THR A 113 11.64 -9.25 6.50
N GLN A 114 12.01 -9.10 5.23
CA GLN A 114 11.81 -10.10 4.17
C GLN A 114 12.65 -11.36 4.35
N ARG A 115 13.71 -11.34 5.18
CA ARG A 115 14.58 -12.51 5.46
C ARG A 115 13.85 -13.76 5.95
N ALA A 116 12.62 -13.63 6.43
CA ALA A 116 11.79 -14.76 6.89
C ALA A 116 10.74 -15.23 5.86
N THR A 117 10.74 -14.67 4.65
CA THR A 117 9.99 -15.14 3.47
C THR A 117 10.96 -15.52 2.36
N ALA A 118 10.61 -16.48 1.50
CA ALA A 118 11.37 -16.70 0.27
C ALA A 118 11.38 -15.37 -0.52
N GLY A 119 12.56 -14.81 -0.78
CA GLY A 119 12.68 -13.52 -1.47
C GLY A 119 11.99 -13.57 -2.85
N CYS A 120 11.37 -12.46 -3.27
CA CYS A 120 10.78 -12.39 -4.60
C CYS A 120 11.85 -12.03 -5.64
N THR A 121 12.01 -12.82 -6.71
CA THR A 121 13.02 -12.62 -7.76
C THR A 121 12.55 -11.72 -8.92
N CYS A 122 11.41 -11.03 -8.80
CA CYS A 122 10.83 -10.24 -9.91
C CYS A 122 11.75 -9.14 -10.45
N ASN A 123 12.69 -8.66 -9.64
CA ASN A 123 13.66 -7.62 -10.00
C ASN A 123 15.10 -8.12 -9.92
N TRP A 124 15.31 -9.44 -9.99
CA TRP A 124 16.64 -10.05 -10.03
C TRP A 124 17.06 -10.30 -11.47
N ASP A 125 18.14 -9.67 -11.91
CA ASP A 125 18.80 -10.03 -13.16
C ASP A 125 19.72 -11.22 -12.89
N ALA A 126 19.30 -12.40 -13.35
CA ALA A 126 20.08 -13.63 -13.18
C ALA A 126 21.39 -13.66 -13.96
N ILE A 127 21.52 -12.86 -15.03
CA ILE A 127 22.71 -12.79 -15.87
C ILE A 127 23.73 -11.85 -15.20
N ALA A 128 23.28 -10.68 -14.77
CA ALA A 128 24.13 -9.70 -14.11
C ALA A 128 24.36 -10.01 -12.61
N GLY A 129 23.54 -10.87 -12.00
CA GLY A 129 23.61 -11.21 -10.59
C GLY A 129 23.30 -10.03 -9.67
N ILE A 130 22.42 -9.13 -10.10
CA ILE A 130 22.08 -7.90 -9.37
C ILE A 130 20.57 -7.68 -9.29
N TRP A 131 20.16 -6.95 -8.25
CA TRP A 131 18.81 -6.40 -8.16
C TRP A 131 18.72 -5.14 -9.04
N VAL A 132 17.71 -5.08 -9.90
CA VAL A 132 17.48 -3.99 -10.84
C VAL A 132 16.31 -3.15 -10.35
N VAL A 133 16.55 -1.85 -10.17
CA VAL A 133 15.46 -0.88 -9.97
C VAL A 133 14.82 -0.62 -11.33
N PRO A 134 13.52 -0.86 -11.51
CA PRO A 134 12.87 -0.64 -12.80
C PRO A 134 12.87 0.87 -13.11
N SER A 135 13.12 1.21 -14.37
CA SER A 135 13.06 2.61 -14.82
C SER A 135 11.64 3.19 -14.81
N GLU A 136 10.64 2.31 -14.81
CA GLU A 136 9.22 2.59 -14.89
C GLU A 136 8.44 1.59 -14.04
N LEU A 137 7.39 2.04 -13.34
CA LEU A 137 6.58 1.18 -12.48
C LEU A 137 5.33 0.71 -13.26
N PRO A 138 4.90 -0.57 -13.15
CA PRO A 138 3.68 -1.09 -13.76
C PRO A 138 2.43 -0.62 -12.99
N LEU A 139 2.32 0.70 -12.82
CA LEU A 139 1.25 1.37 -12.11
C LEU A 139 0.29 2.04 -13.09
N PRO A 140 -1.01 2.10 -12.73
CA PRO A 140 -2.00 2.77 -13.55
C PRO A 140 -1.62 4.24 -13.79
N LYS A 141 -1.91 4.71 -14.99
CA LYS A 141 -1.63 6.07 -15.46
C LYS A 141 -2.91 6.91 -15.50
N ILE A 142 -4.09 6.31 -15.63
CA ILE A 142 -5.34 7.09 -15.66
C ILE A 142 -5.58 7.85 -14.36
N PHE A 143 -6.29 8.97 -14.45
CA PHE A 143 -6.79 9.71 -13.28
C PHE A 143 -5.74 10.06 -12.23
N ASP A 144 -4.54 10.46 -12.65
CA ASP A 144 -3.46 10.82 -11.72
C ASP A 144 -3.16 9.72 -10.68
N ALA A 145 -3.41 8.46 -11.03
CA ALA A 145 -3.38 7.35 -10.08
C ALA A 145 -2.02 7.22 -9.38
N ARG A 146 -0.92 7.60 -10.04
CA ARG A 146 0.43 7.60 -9.43
C ARG A 146 0.59 8.71 -8.39
N ALA A 147 0.06 9.90 -8.66
CA ALA A 147 0.06 10.98 -7.69
C ALA A 147 -0.80 10.62 -6.47
N TYR A 148 -1.97 10.04 -6.68
CA TYR A 148 -2.82 9.57 -5.58
C TYR A 148 -2.21 8.39 -4.82
N LEU A 149 -1.48 7.50 -5.49
CA LEU A 149 -0.73 6.44 -4.82
C LEU A 149 0.42 7.01 -3.99
N LEU A 150 1.13 8.03 -4.48
CA LEU A 150 2.15 8.73 -3.71
C LEU A 150 1.54 9.42 -2.48
N GLU A 151 0.41 10.10 -2.63
CA GLU A 151 -0.31 10.72 -1.52
C GLU A 151 -0.69 9.69 -0.45
N ALA A 152 -1.25 8.56 -0.88
CA ALA A 152 -1.59 7.43 -0.03
C ALA A 152 -0.36 6.84 0.69
N MET A 153 0.77 6.71 0.00
CA MET A 153 2.04 6.29 0.58
C MET A 153 2.50 7.28 1.67
N CYS A 154 2.50 8.58 1.38
CA CYS A 154 2.85 9.59 2.37
C CYS A 154 1.92 9.54 3.60
N LEU A 155 0.62 9.33 3.39
CA LEU A 155 -0.36 9.15 4.47
C LEU A 155 -0.07 7.91 5.32
N LEU A 156 0.24 6.79 4.67
CA LEU A 156 0.59 5.53 5.33
C LEU A 156 1.83 5.70 6.20
N TYR A 157 2.89 6.33 5.68
CA TYR A 157 4.11 6.61 6.45
C TYR A 157 3.87 7.59 7.60
N LYS A 158 2.91 8.51 7.46
CA LYS A 158 2.53 9.47 8.50
C LYS A 158 1.89 8.82 9.73
N GLY A 159 1.03 7.82 9.57
CA GLY A 159 0.21 7.33 10.69
C GLY A 159 -0.04 5.82 10.79
N ILE A 160 0.41 5.02 9.83
CA ILE A 160 0.24 3.56 9.87
C ILE A 160 1.59 2.86 10.07
N TYR A 161 2.60 3.26 9.31
CA TYR A 161 3.91 2.58 9.24
C TYR A 161 4.59 2.38 10.59
N HIS A 162 4.45 3.33 11.52
CA HIS A 162 5.09 3.26 12.84
C HIS A 162 4.56 2.14 13.76
N HIS A 163 3.42 1.55 13.40
CA HIS A 163 2.86 0.37 14.06
C HIS A 163 3.27 -0.95 13.37
N CYS A 164 3.86 -0.88 12.18
CA CYS A 164 4.24 -2.03 11.37
C CYS A 164 5.59 -2.64 11.79
N PHE A 165 5.82 -3.88 11.40
CA PHE A 165 7.06 -4.65 11.63
C PHE A 165 7.46 -4.85 13.10
N LYS A 166 6.49 -4.65 13.99
CA LYS A 166 6.61 -4.95 15.42
C LYS A 166 5.82 -6.22 15.72
N VAL A 167 6.34 -7.03 16.65
CA VAL A 167 5.74 -8.28 17.05
C VAL A 167 4.59 -8.01 18.02
N LEU A 168 3.39 -8.36 17.57
CA LEU A 168 2.14 -8.40 18.30
C LEU A 168 1.99 -9.80 18.92
N LEU A 169 1.70 -9.85 20.21
CA LEU A 169 1.39 -11.12 20.87
C LEU A 169 -0.12 -11.37 20.78
N MET A 170 -0.54 -12.15 19.79
CA MET A 170 -1.97 -12.46 19.57
C MET A 170 -2.40 -13.59 20.49
N PHE A 171 -3.29 -13.29 21.42
CA PHE A 171 -3.91 -14.31 22.26
C PHE A 171 -5.12 -14.93 21.56
N SER A 172 -5.15 -16.26 21.57
CA SER A 172 -6.36 -17.04 21.34
C SER A 172 -7.01 -17.38 22.69
N GLY A 173 -8.34 -17.47 22.75
CA GLY A 173 -9.08 -17.84 23.99
C GLY A 173 -8.71 -19.21 24.58
N LEU A 174 -7.88 -19.99 23.89
CA LEU A 174 -7.34 -21.29 24.33
C LEU A 174 -6.01 -21.18 25.09
N GLY A 175 -5.46 -19.97 25.28
CA GLY A 175 -4.22 -19.76 26.04
C GLY A 175 -2.92 -19.88 25.23
N TYR A 176 -3.02 -20.03 23.91
CA TYR A 176 -1.85 -20.01 23.02
C TYR A 176 -1.60 -18.60 22.50
N PHE A 177 -0.31 -18.23 22.50
CA PHE A 177 0.21 -17.03 21.85
C PHE A 177 0.61 -17.35 20.43
N THR A 178 0.12 -16.55 19.49
CA THR A 178 0.61 -16.55 18.11
C THR A 178 1.32 -15.22 17.87
N PRO A 179 2.64 -15.21 17.60
CA PRO A 179 3.30 -13.98 17.21
C PRO A 179 2.73 -13.52 15.86
N ALA A 180 2.43 -12.24 15.76
CA ALA A 180 1.95 -11.61 14.54
C ALA A 180 2.68 -10.28 14.30
N THR A 181 2.60 -9.75 13.10
CA THR A 181 3.13 -8.45 12.72
C THR A 181 2.13 -7.74 11.81
N MET A 182 2.13 -6.42 11.84
CA MET A 182 1.44 -5.59 10.86
C MET A 182 2.39 -5.29 9.71
N GLN A 183 1.93 -5.55 8.49
CA GLN A 183 2.62 -5.22 7.26
C GLN A 183 1.74 -4.22 6.50
N PRO A 184 2.25 -3.03 6.18
CA PRO A 184 1.47 -2.00 5.53
C PRO A 184 1.03 -2.45 4.13
N ILE A 185 -0.16 -2.04 3.71
CA ILE A 185 -0.61 -2.25 2.34
C ILE A 185 -1.11 -1.00 1.63
N VAL A 186 -0.90 -0.96 0.31
CA VAL A 186 -1.40 0.11 -0.57
C VAL A 186 -1.60 -0.36 -2.02
N PHE A 187 -2.71 0.01 -2.66
CA PHE A 187 -2.88 -0.08 -4.12
C PHE A 187 -4.04 0.74 -4.66
N SER A 188 -4.00 1.04 -5.95
CA SER A 188 -4.98 1.89 -6.62
C SER A 188 -6.04 1.07 -7.34
N LEU A 189 -7.32 1.34 -7.07
CA LEU A 189 -8.43 0.78 -7.85
C LEU A 189 -8.49 1.31 -9.29
N ALA A 190 -7.68 2.33 -9.62
CA ALA A 190 -7.50 2.75 -11.01
C ALA A 190 -6.94 1.63 -11.89
N GLU A 191 -6.22 0.65 -11.33
CA GLU A 191 -5.82 -0.56 -12.07
C GLU A 191 -7.04 -1.32 -12.60
N GLY A 192 -8.10 -1.44 -11.79
CA GLY A 192 -9.34 -2.08 -12.20
C GLY A 192 -10.03 -1.34 -13.34
N LEU A 193 -10.07 -0.01 -13.25
CA LEU A 193 -10.63 0.84 -14.30
C LEU A 193 -9.84 0.77 -15.62
N GLU A 194 -8.51 0.71 -15.57
CA GLU A 194 -7.70 0.54 -16.79
C GLU A 194 -7.97 -0.80 -17.45
N LYS A 195 -8.13 -1.88 -16.67
CA LYS A 195 -8.47 -3.19 -17.21
C LYS A 195 -9.82 -3.19 -17.91
N GLU A 196 -10.84 -2.55 -17.35
CA GLU A 196 -12.15 -2.43 -18.00
C GLU A 196 -12.07 -1.66 -19.31
N ARG A 197 -11.34 -0.54 -19.32
CA ARG A 197 -11.17 0.29 -20.53
C ARG A 197 -10.36 -0.41 -21.62
N GLY A 198 -9.39 -1.24 -21.23
CA GLY A 198 -8.64 -2.09 -22.16
C GLY A 198 -9.50 -3.16 -22.82
N VAL A 199 -10.62 -3.54 -22.19
CA VAL A 199 -11.60 -4.48 -22.73
C VAL A 199 -12.68 -3.76 -23.55
N ASP A 200 -13.13 -2.57 -23.12
CA ASP A 200 -14.16 -1.77 -23.75
C ASP A 200 -13.62 -0.48 -24.38
N SER A 201 -13.01 -0.60 -25.57
CA SER A 201 -12.42 0.50 -26.36
C SER A 201 -13.38 1.64 -26.76
N ASN A 202 -14.68 1.51 -26.46
CA ASN A 202 -15.73 2.48 -26.81
C ASN A 202 -16.05 3.50 -25.71
N LEU A 203 -15.46 3.38 -24.51
CA LEU A 203 -15.72 4.27 -23.36
C LEU A 203 -14.73 5.45 -23.24
N ALA A 204 -14.04 5.80 -24.33
CA ALA A 204 -13.02 6.85 -24.36
C ALA A 204 -13.52 8.30 -24.13
N GLY A 205 -14.80 8.49 -23.80
CA GLY A 205 -15.46 9.80 -23.79
C GLY A 205 -15.60 10.49 -22.43
N ASP A 206 -15.84 9.76 -21.33
CA ASP A 206 -16.13 10.37 -20.04
C ASP A 206 -15.19 9.88 -18.94
N THR A 207 -14.24 10.75 -18.58
CA THR A 207 -13.26 10.57 -17.51
C THR A 207 -13.92 10.86 -16.14
N ILE A 208 -14.77 9.94 -15.67
CA ILE A 208 -15.37 10.03 -14.33
C ILE A 208 -14.40 9.44 -13.29
N PRO A 209 -13.97 10.20 -12.27
CA PRO A 209 -13.17 9.70 -11.15
C PRO A 209 -13.91 8.62 -10.35
N ILE A 210 -13.17 7.77 -9.64
CA ILE A 210 -13.75 6.72 -8.78
C ILE A 210 -14.66 7.34 -7.71
N ASN A 211 -15.94 6.97 -7.70
CA ASN A 211 -16.84 7.43 -6.65
C ASN A 211 -16.68 6.58 -5.38
N THR A 212 -15.92 7.11 -4.42
CA THR A 212 -15.65 6.42 -3.16
C THR A 212 -16.86 6.33 -2.21
N GLU A 213 -17.98 6.97 -2.52
CA GLU A 213 -19.24 6.76 -1.80
C GLU A 213 -20.05 5.58 -2.37
N ASP A 214 -19.82 5.21 -3.63
CA ASP A 214 -20.49 4.07 -4.24
C ASP A 214 -19.78 2.76 -3.89
N THR A 215 -20.28 2.11 -2.84
CA THR A 215 -19.76 0.80 -2.41
C THR A 215 -19.87 -0.28 -3.48
N LYS A 216 -20.79 -0.17 -4.46
CA LYS A 216 -20.89 -1.14 -5.57
C LYS A 216 -19.78 -0.93 -6.58
N GLU A 217 -19.45 0.33 -6.89
CA GLU A 217 -18.30 0.66 -7.73
C GLU A 217 -16.99 0.18 -7.07
N LEU A 218 -16.80 0.49 -5.78
CA LEU A 218 -15.63 0.03 -5.03
C LEU A 218 -15.52 -1.49 -4.99
N ALA A 219 -16.63 -2.20 -4.73
CA ALA A 219 -16.68 -3.65 -4.73
C ALA A 219 -16.28 -4.22 -6.11
N ARG A 220 -16.89 -3.72 -7.18
CA ARG A 220 -16.62 -4.15 -8.56
C ARG A 220 -15.15 -3.94 -8.93
N LEU A 221 -14.60 -2.75 -8.69
CA LEU A 221 -13.20 -2.46 -9.01
C LEU A 221 -12.23 -3.30 -8.19
N LEU A 222 -12.54 -3.53 -6.92
CA LEU A 222 -11.74 -4.36 -6.04
C LEU A 222 -11.69 -5.81 -6.51
N ASP A 223 -12.80 -6.37 -7.00
CA ASP A 223 -12.86 -7.71 -7.60
C ASP A 223 -12.02 -7.84 -8.88
N ILE A 224 -11.98 -6.79 -9.69
CA ILE A 224 -11.20 -6.77 -10.95
C ILE A 224 -9.69 -6.70 -10.67
N VAL A 225 -9.29 -5.94 -9.65
CA VAL A 225 -7.89 -5.91 -9.22
C VAL A 225 -7.54 -7.25 -8.58
N GLU A 226 -8.41 -7.76 -7.71
CA GLU A 226 -8.21 -8.92 -6.86
C GLU A 226 -9.50 -9.77 -6.74
N PRO A 227 -9.61 -10.86 -7.52
CA PRO A 227 -10.83 -11.68 -7.57
C PRO A 227 -11.27 -12.25 -6.22
N GLY A 228 -12.57 -12.15 -5.93
CA GLY A 228 -13.24 -12.60 -4.72
C GLY A 228 -13.12 -11.66 -3.52
N PHE A 229 -12.46 -10.51 -3.67
CA PHE A 229 -12.19 -9.59 -2.58
C PHE A 229 -13.37 -8.66 -2.26
N ASP A 230 -14.25 -8.45 -3.22
CA ASP A 230 -15.47 -7.64 -3.11
C ASP A 230 -16.42 -8.16 -2.03
N VAL A 231 -16.73 -9.46 -2.08
CA VAL A 231 -17.66 -10.13 -1.17
C VAL A 231 -17.10 -10.06 0.24
N GLU A 232 -15.80 -10.34 0.43
CA GLU A 232 -15.21 -10.33 1.77
C GLU A 232 -15.09 -8.92 2.36
N PHE A 233 -14.74 -7.91 1.54
CA PHE A 233 -14.55 -6.54 2.02
C PHE A 233 -15.87 -5.89 2.47
N PHE A 234 -16.93 -6.05 1.68
CA PHE A 234 -18.22 -5.41 1.92
C PHE A 234 -19.24 -6.34 2.61
N SER A 235 -18.90 -7.59 2.89
CA SER A 235 -19.78 -8.52 3.62
C SER A 235 -20.03 -8.11 5.06
N SER A 236 -21.31 -8.10 5.43
CA SER A 236 -21.76 -7.92 6.81
C SER A 236 -21.69 -9.21 7.64
N ARG A 237 -21.36 -10.37 7.04
CA ARG A 237 -21.33 -11.67 7.75
C ARG A 237 -20.33 -11.65 8.91
N ASN A 238 -19.17 -11.03 8.69
CA ASN A 238 -18.14 -10.93 9.72
C ASN A 238 -18.53 -9.98 10.86
N ALA A 239 -19.39 -8.99 10.63
CA ALA A 239 -19.80 -8.07 11.69
C ALA A 239 -20.61 -8.74 12.81
N ARG A 240 -21.31 -9.85 12.52
CA ARG A 240 -22.21 -10.53 13.46
C ARG A 240 -21.55 -11.63 14.29
N ARG A 241 -20.35 -12.07 13.94
CA ARG A 241 -19.65 -13.16 14.65
C ARG A 241 -18.90 -12.63 15.88
N SER A 242 -18.73 -13.48 16.89
CA SER A 242 -17.81 -13.21 17.99
C SER A 242 -16.36 -13.06 17.48
N PRO A 243 -15.58 -12.11 18.01
CA PRO A 243 -14.17 -11.98 17.66
C PRO A 243 -13.37 -13.27 17.93
N ALA A 244 -12.52 -13.67 17.00
CA ALA A 244 -11.70 -14.88 17.16
C ALA A 244 -10.40 -14.62 17.95
N TYR A 245 -9.90 -13.38 17.92
CA TYR A 245 -8.63 -12.99 18.56
C TYR A 245 -8.73 -11.63 19.26
N ILE A 246 -7.79 -11.36 20.17
CA ILE A 246 -7.75 -10.11 20.94
C ILE A 246 -7.68 -8.86 20.06
N LEU A 247 -6.91 -8.89 18.97
CA LEU A 247 -6.86 -7.75 18.04
C LEU A 247 -8.21 -7.49 17.36
N GLU A 248 -8.93 -8.52 16.91
CA GLU A 248 -10.29 -8.37 16.34
C GLU A 248 -11.24 -7.78 17.38
N ALA A 249 -11.15 -8.24 18.63
CA ALA A 249 -11.97 -7.77 19.73
C ALA A 249 -11.66 -6.31 20.10
N HIS A 250 -10.38 -5.91 20.12
CA HIS A 250 -10.01 -4.51 20.30
C HIS A 250 -10.47 -3.65 19.14
N TRP A 251 -10.24 -4.10 17.91
CA TRP A 251 -10.61 -3.33 16.72
C TRP A 251 -12.12 -3.09 16.70
N ARG A 252 -12.94 -4.11 16.95
CA ARG A 252 -14.40 -3.98 17.00
C ARG A 252 -14.90 -3.22 18.22
N GLY A 253 -14.29 -3.45 19.38
CA GLY A 253 -14.66 -2.81 20.63
C GLY A 253 -14.16 -1.38 20.78
N THR A 254 -13.28 -0.90 19.89
CA THR A 254 -12.78 0.48 19.94
C THR A 254 -13.76 1.42 19.27
N THR A 255 -14.29 2.39 20.01
CA THR A 255 -15.03 3.52 19.46
C THR A 255 -14.11 4.73 19.37
N VAL A 256 -14.28 5.51 18.30
CA VAL A 256 -13.51 6.73 18.04
C VAL A 256 -14.51 7.85 17.84
N ASP A 257 -14.42 8.88 18.66
CA ASP A 257 -15.06 10.16 18.42
C ASP A 257 -14.11 10.99 17.56
N LEU A 258 -14.51 11.28 16.32
CA LEU A 258 -13.68 12.06 15.39
C LEU A 258 -13.70 13.55 15.71
N GLU A 259 -14.73 14.07 16.37
CA GLU A 259 -14.83 15.50 16.73
C GLU A 259 -13.94 15.79 17.94
N SER A 260 -14.11 14.99 19.00
CA SER A 260 -13.33 15.17 20.23
C SER A 260 -11.93 14.54 20.15
N GLY A 261 -11.71 13.68 19.14
CA GLY A 261 -10.50 12.87 19.02
C GLY A 261 -10.34 11.81 20.12
N SER A 262 -11.37 11.54 20.92
CA SER A 262 -11.31 10.58 22.02
C SER A 262 -11.48 9.14 21.53
N THR A 263 -10.86 8.21 22.23
CA THR A 263 -10.94 6.78 21.93
C THR A 263 -11.31 6.01 23.19
N ASN A 264 -12.18 5.02 23.01
CA ASN A 264 -12.58 4.13 24.08
C ASN A 264 -12.58 2.69 23.57
N CYS A 265 -12.27 1.71 24.43
CA CYS A 265 -12.28 0.30 24.06
C CYS A 265 -13.06 -0.55 25.07
N GLU A 266 -14.16 -1.13 24.60
CA GLU A 266 -15.05 -1.95 25.42
C GLU A 266 -14.42 -3.26 25.87
N LEU A 267 -13.51 -3.83 25.08
CA LEU A 267 -12.70 -4.97 25.53
C LEU A 267 -11.81 -4.58 26.71
N CYS A 268 -11.15 -3.41 26.68
CA CYS A 268 -10.30 -2.95 27.79
C CYS A 268 -11.10 -2.77 29.10
N LYS A 269 -12.35 -2.29 29.00
CA LYS A 269 -13.24 -2.12 30.16
C LYS A 269 -13.73 -3.45 30.72
N HIS A 270 -14.08 -4.39 29.84
CA HIS A 270 -14.78 -5.62 30.22
C HIS A 270 -14.00 -6.91 29.95
N TYR A 271 -12.66 -6.84 29.86
CA TYR A 271 -11.82 -7.98 29.48
C TYR A 271 -12.08 -9.23 30.33
N LYS A 272 -12.25 -9.09 31.65
CA LYS A 272 -12.55 -10.20 32.57
C LYS A 272 -13.86 -10.96 32.27
N LYS A 273 -14.77 -10.33 31.53
CA LYS A 273 -16.07 -10.90 31.13
C LYS A 273 -16.06 -11.38 29.67
N SER A 274 -14.93 -11.26 28.98
CA SER A 274 -14.80 -11.64 27.57
C SER A 274 -14.63 -13.15 27.43
N GLN A 275 -15.16 -13.73 26.35
CA GLN A 275 -14.88 -15.11 25.96
C GLN A 275 -13.39 -15.34 25.60
N LEU A 276 -12.66 -14.26 25.34
CA LEU A 276 -11.22 -14.28 25.10
C LEU A 276 -10.40 -14.10 26.39
N PHE A 277 -11.06 -14.04 27.55
CA PHE A 277 -10.36 -13.93 28.82
C PHE A 277 -9.58 -15.21 29.10
N HIS A 278 -8.27 -15.09 29.21
CA HIS A 278 -7.42 -16.20 29.59
C HIS A 278 -7.33 -16.31 31.13
N HIS A 279 -7.84 -17.42 31.67
CA HIS A 279 -7.61 -17.83 33.05
C HIS A 279 -6.29 -18.61 33.12
N ASP A 280 -5.19 -17.95 33.48
CA ASP A 280 -4.00 -18.67 33.94
C ASP A 280 -4.36 -19.51 35.17
N ARG A 281 -3.89 -20.77 35.25
CA ARG A 281 -4.01 -21.63 36.44
C ARG A 281 -3.06 -21.21 37.58
N GLY A 282 -2.78 -19.92 37.69
CA GLY A 282 -1.93 -19.28 38.72
C GLY A 282 -2.54 -17.96 39.17
N PRO A 283 -1.96 -17.24 40.15
CA PRO A 283 -2.50 -15.97 40.60
C PRO A 283 -2.68 -15.03 39.39
N PRO A 284 -3.87 -14.42 39.20
CA PRO A 284 -4.15 -13.61 38.03
C PRO A 284 -3.18 -12.44 38.03
N ARG A 285 -2.18 -12.47 37.15
CA ARG A 285 -1.24 -11.37 37.06
C ARG A 285 -2.04 -10.16 36.56
N ALA A 286 -2.33 -9.22 37.46
CA ALA A 286 -2.84 -7.89 37.10
C ALA A 286 -2.02 -7.25 35.95
N HIS A 287 -0.78 -7.71 35.79
CA HIS A 287 0.13 -7.49 34.68
C HIS A 287 -0.44 -7.80 33.28
N SER A 288 -1.11 -8.93 33.06
CA SER A 288 -1.60 -9.31 31.72
C SER A 288 -2.73 -8.41 31.23
N CYS A 289 -3.64 -8.01 32.13
CA CYS A 289 -4.68 -7.01 31.83
C CYS A 289 -4.07 -5.62 31.59
N ARG A 290 -2.99 -5.27 32.30
CA ARG A 290 -2.29 -4.00 32.14
C ARG A 290 -1.59 -3.92 30.78
N HIS A 291 -0.88 -4.97 30.37
CA HIS A 291 -0.21 -5.05 29.07
C HIS A 291 -1.21 -4.94 27.91
N LEU A 292 -2.32 -5.67 27.98
CA LEU A 292 -3.35 -5.61 26.96
C LEU A 292 -3.93 -4.19 26.80
N ARG A 293 -4.17 -3.49 27.91
CA ARG A 293 -4.65 -2.10 27.90
C ARG A 293 -3.60 -1.15 27.35
N ALA A 294 -2.35 -1.26 27.81
CA ALA A 294 -1.23 -0.44 27.36
C ALA A 294 -1.00 -0.60 25.85
N HIS A 295 -1.02 -1.84 25.37
CA HIS A 295 -0.89 -2.16 23.95
C HIS A 295 -2.06 -1.60 23.13
N CYS A 296 -3.30 -1.74 23.62
CA CYS A 296 -4.47 -1.15 22.97
C CYS A 296 -4.37 0.38 22.85
N SER A 297 -3.96 1.08 23.91
CA SER A 297 -3.78 2.53 23.89
C SER A 297 -2.62 2.99 23.01
N ALA A 298 -1.57 2.18 22.89
CA ALA A 298 -0.37 2.55 22.13
C ALA A 298 -0.44 2.17 20.65
N VAL A 299 -1.25 1.18 20.28
CA VAL A 299 -1.31 0.63 18.91
C VAL A 299 -2.72 0.68 18.32
N TYR A 300 -3.68 -0.05 18.90
CA TYR A 300 -4.98 -0.25 18.24
C TYR A 300 -5.85 1.00 18.18
N GLN A 301 -5.92 1.76 19.28
CA GLN A 301 -6.69 3.01 19.34
C GLN A 301 -6.13 4.09 18.40
N PRO A 302 -4.82 4.44 18.45
CA PRO A 302 -4.27 5.45 17.55
C PRO A 302 -4.36 5.03 16.08
N LEU A 303 -4.08 3.76 15.76
CA LEU A 303 -4.22 3.25 14.40
C LEU A 303 -5.66 3.39 13.90
N LYS A 304 -6.65 2.94 14.69
CA LYS A 304 -8.06 3.03 14.29
C LYS A 304 -8.51 4.48 14.12
N LYS A 305 -8.10 5.36 15.04
CA LYS A 305 -8.39 6.80 14.95
C LYS A 305 -7.81 7.40 13.67
N PHE A 306 -6.54 7.16 13.40
CA PHE A 306 -5.87 7.67 12.20
C PHE A 306 -6.56 7.17 10.92
N MET A 307 -6.85 5.87 10.84
CA MET A 307 -7.52 5.29 9.67
C MET A 307 -8.92 5.86 9.47
N LEU A 308 -9.73 6.02 10.52
CA LEU A 308 -11.08 6.60 10.40
C LEU A 308 -11.06 8.09 10.07
N GLN A 309 -10.00 8.81 10.44
CA GLN A 309 -9.84 10.23 10.12
C GLN A 309 -9.51 10.47 8.63
N HIS A 310 -8.80 9.53 8.01
CA HIS A 310 -8.24 9.74 6.67
C HIS A 310 -8.78 8.80 5.59
N LEU A 311 -9.44 7.71 5.97
CA LEU A 311 -9.92 6.68 5.04
C LEU A 311 -11.43 6.47 5.20
N LYS A 312 -12.09 6.17 4.09
CA LYS A 312 -13.48 5.73 4.02
C LYS A 312 -13.58 4.21 4.10
N HIS A 313 -14.74 3.74 4.52
CA HIS A 313 -15.09 2.31 4.56
C HIS A 313 -14.04 1.45 5.26
N VAL A 314 -13.52 1.91 6.41
CA VAL A 314 -12.50 1.15 7.14
C VAL A 314 -13.10 -0.14 7.70
N ARG A 315 -12.50 -1.28 7.36
CA ARG A 315 -12.98 -2.62 7.71
C ARG A 315 -11.85 -3.49 8.27
N TYR A 316 -12.26 -4.44 9.11
CA TYR A 316 -11.45 -5.59 9.54
C TYR A 316 -12.03 -6.84 8.90
N ILE A 317 -11.30 -7.45 7.98
CA ILE A 317 -11.79 -8.58 7.17
C ILE A 317 -10.82 -9.74 7.15
N GLN A 318 -11.35 -10.90 6.73
CA GLN A 318 -10.52 -11.99 6.26
C GLN A 318 -10.37 -11.84 4.76
N PRO A 319 -9.15 -11.77 4.21
CA PRO A 319 -8.95 -11.87 2.77
C PRO A 319 -9.53 -13.19 2.21
N PRO A 320 -9.95 -13.21 0.93
CA PRO A 320 -10.39 -14.42 0.26
C PRO A 320 -9.25 -15.44 0.15
N ARG A 321 -9.62 -16.71 -0.09
CA ARG A 321 -8.64 -17.78 -0.28
C ARG A 321 -7.80 -17.50 -1.53
N GLY A 322 -6.49 -17.72 -1.43
CA GLY A 322 -5.55 -17.44 -2.53
C GLY A 322 -4.88 -16.07 -2.44
N TRP A 323 -5.43 -15.14 -1.64
CA TRP A 323 -4.74 -13.91 -1.29
C TRP A 323 -3.45 -14.21 -0.53
N ASN A 324 -2.29 -13.88 -1.11
CA ASN A 324 -0.96 -14.06 -0.54
C ASN A 324 -0.65 -15.51 -0.07
N TYR A 325 -1.20 -16.53 -0.74
CA TYR A 325 -1.06 -17.93 -0.33
C TYR A 325 -0.03 -18.69 -1.19
N GLU A 326 1.02 -19.22 -0.58
CA GLU A 326 1.70 -20.40 -1.12
C GLU A 326 0.83 -21.64 -0.81
N HIS A 327 0.55 -22.45 -1.84
CA HIS A 327 -0.42 -23.57 -1.82
C HIS A 327 -0.29 -24.59 -0.66
N ASN A 328 0.78 -24.56 0.14
CA ASN A 328 1.14 -25.65 1.05
C ASN A 328 1.29 -25.29 2.54
N ARG A 329 0.99 -24.06 2.98
CA ARG A 329 1.01 -23.78 4.44
C ARG A 329 -0.39 -23.85 5.02
N GLU A 330 -0.60 -24.68 6.03
CA GLU A 330 -1.84 -24.73 6.80
C GLU A 330 -2.13 -23.35 7.41
N ARG A 331 -3.40 -22.91 7.32
CA ARG A 331 -4.03 -21.70 7.89
C ARG A 331 -3.14 -20.82 8.81
N GLY A 332 -2.27 -20.02 8.22
CA GLY A 332 -1.59 -18.92 8.94
C GLY A 332 -2.57 -17.81 9.34
N LEU A 333 -2.22 -17.04 10.37
CA LEU A 333 -2.99 -15.85 10.75
C LEU A 333 -3.00 -14.86 9.57
N LEU A 334 -4.21 -14.57 9.06
CA LEU A 334 -4.40 -13.72 7.89
C LEU A 334 -5.59 -12.78 8.07
N ARG A 335 -5.32 -11.51 8.34
CA ARG A 335 -6.37 -10.50 8.55
C ARG A 335 -5.99 -9.19 7.88
N LEU A 336 -6.96 -8.51 7.28
CA LEU A 336 -6.76 -7.20 6.71
C LEU A 336 -7.50 -6.14 7.50
N ILE A 337 -6.82 -5.03 7.78
CA ILE A 337 -7.42 -3.79 8.24
C ILE A 337 -7.14 -2.73 7.19
N ALA A 338 -8.16 -2.28 6.47
CA ALA A 338 -7.97 -1.31 5.40
C ALA A 338 -9.21 -0.44 5.19
N GLY A 339 -8.99 0.68 4.51
CA GLY A 339 -10.03 1.55 3.96
C GLY A 339 -9.53 2.18 2.67
N PHE A 340 -10.34 3.07 2.09
CA PHE A 340 -10.02 3.75 0.84
C PHE A 340 -9.75 5.24 1.08
N THR A 341 -8.74 5.80 0.42
CA THR A 341 -8.61 7.25 0.29
C THR A 341 -9.77 7.81 -0.55
N SER A 342 -9.96 9.13 -0.54
CA SER A 342 -10.96 9.79 -1.39
C SER A 342 -10.75 9.56 -2.89
N ALA A 343 -9.53 9.20 -3.31
CA ALA A 343 -9.16 8.94 -4.69
C ALA A 343 -9.28 7.45 -5.10
N GLY A 344 -9.80 6.59 -4.24
CA GLY A 344 -9.96 5.16 -4.55
C GLY A 344 -8.67 4.34 -4.41
N VAL A 345 -7.72 4.79 -3.59
CA VAL A 345 -6.54 3.99 -3.21
C VAL A 345 -6.85 3.24 -1.93
N LEU A 346 -6.75 1.91 -1.95
CA LEU A 346 -6.87 1.09 -0.74
C LEU A 346 -5.59 1.22 0.08
N CYS A 347 -5.72 1.49 1.38
CA CYS A 347 -4.59 1.63 2.31
C CYS A 347 -4.89 0.94 3.64
N GLY A 348 -3.87 0.34 4.26
CA GLY A 348 -4.08 -0.30 5.56
C GLY A 348 -2.90 -1.13 6.05
N VAL A 349 -3.22 -2.16 6.84
CA VAL A 349 -2.26 -3.15 7.33
C VAL A 349 -2.83 -4.56 7.20
N TYR A 350 -1.95 -5.44 6.76
CA TYR A 350 -2.10 -6.88 6.85
C TYR A 350 -1.55 -7.38 8.17
N VAL A 351 -2.32 -8.17 8.90
CA VAL A 351 -1.87 -8.83 10.13
C VAL A 351 -1.52 -10.28 9.78
N THR A 352 -0.26 -10.65 9.99
CA THR A 352 0.24 -11.97 9.63
C THR A 352 1.30 -12.49 10.61
N ASP A 353 1.44 -13.80 10.69
CA ASP A 353 2.54 -14.52 11.33
C ASP A 353 3.73 -14.77 10.39
N ILE A 354 3.57 -14.46 9.10
CA ILE A 354 4.61 -14.60 8.08
C ILE A 354 5.72 -13.58 8.32
N GLY A 355 6.97 -14.03 8.15
CA GLY A 355 8.13 -13.14 8.21
C GLY A 355 8.64 -12.85 9.62
N ILE A 356 8.14 -13.54 10.64
CA ILE A 356 8.57 -13.33 12.04
C ILE A 356 9.67 -14.32 12.42
N SER A 357 10.88 -13.81 12.66
CA SER A 357 11.98 -14.62 13.19
C SER A 357 11.98 -14.61 14.73
N GLN A 358 12.67 -15.58 15.35
CA GLN A 358 12.89 -15.58 16.81
C GLN A 358 13.61 -14.32 17.29
N GLU A 359 14.54 -13.79 16.49
CA GLU A 359 15.23 -12.52 16.77
C GLU A 359 14.26 -11.34 16.79
N MET A 360 13.26 -11.30 15.90
CA MET A 360 12.22 -10.26 15.94
C MET A 360 11.36 -10.37 17.19
N ILE A 361 11.03 -11.59 17.63
CA ILE A 361 10.22 -11.81 18.84
C ILE A 361 10.95 -11.27 20.08
N SER A 362 12.27 -11.41 20.17
CA SER A 362 13.04 -10.92 21.30
C SER A 362 13.37 -9.43 21.26
N SER A 363 13.49 -8.84 20.07
CA SER A 363 14.03 -7.47 19.91
C SER A 363 13.05 -6.42 19.39
N ARG A 364 11.88 -6.82 18.88
CA ARG A 364 10.93 -5.92 18.20
C ARG A 364 9.49 -6.03 18.70
N LEU A 365 9.30 -6.28 19.99
CA LEU A 365 7.95 -6.30 20.57
C LEU A 365 7.24 -4.96 20.35
N ALA A 366 5.95 -5.03 20.06
CA ALA A 366 5.12 -3.84 19.94
C ALA A 366 4.93 -3.16 21.31
N PRO A 367 4.72 -1.82 21.35
CA PRO A 367 4.59 -1.08 22.60
C PRO A 367 3.49 -1.64 23.52
N GLY A 368 3.69 -1.57 24.83
CA GLY A 368 2.77 -2.15 25.82
C GLY A 368 3.03 -3.63 26.14
N HIS A 369 4.03 -4.23 25.48
CA HIS A 369 4.68 -5.48 25.87
C HIS A 369 6.05 -5.16 26.49
N ASP A 370 6.10 -4.44 27.61
CA ASP A 370 7.36 -4.19 28.30
C ASP A 370 7.91 -5.53 28.85
N GLY A 371 9.23 -5.70 28.69
CA GLY A 371 9.96 -6.97 28.76
C GLY A 371 9.74 -7.80 30.03
N GLN A 372 9.88 -9.11 29.86
CA GLN A 372 10.00 -10.08 30.95
C GLN A 372 11.22 -9.80 31.82
#